data_AF-A0A9D5SSJ0-F1
#
_entry.id   AF-A0A9D5SSJ0-F1
#
_cell.length_a   1.000
_cell.length_b   1.000
_cell.length_c   1.000
_cell.angle_alpha   90.00
_cell.angle_beta   90.00
_cell.angle_gamma   90.00
#
_symmetry.space_group_name_H-M   'P 1'
#
loop_
_entity.id
_entity.type
_entity.pdbx_description
1 polymer ?
#
loop_
_entity_poly.entity_id
_entity_poly.type
_entity_poly.pdbx_seq_one_letter_code
_entity_poly.pdbx_strand_id
1 'polypeptide(L)'
;MKKFARILCLTLVAVMLVATLASCAAPNKDPKKAKAALEEEGYVVILNDTALLLPDDVEATLSATNGDDYIRITYYKESGDAKDAWKDAEDEIKEMKEKDEDLIIKKSGKMIWVGTKAAVKAAG
;
A
#
# COMPACT_ATOMS: atom_id res chain seq x y z
N MET A 1 36.36 9.03 -22.08
CA MET A 1 34.98 8.50 -22.19
C MET A 1 34.43 7.81 -20.92
N LYS A 2 35.25 7.16 -20.05
CA LYS A 2 34.75 6.45 -18.86
C LYS A 2 34.17 7.32 -17.71
N LYS A 3 34.53 8.60 -17.61
CA LYS A 3 34.11 9.49 -16.50
C LYS A 3 32.80 10.26 -16.78
N PHE A 4 32.55 10.64 -18.03
CA PHE A 4 31.35 11.41 -18.41
C PHE A 4 30.08 10.55 -18.49
N ALA A 5 30.20 9.28 -18.95
CA ALA A 5 29.06 8.35 -18.96
C ALA A 5 28.53 8.05 -17.55
N ARG A 6 29.41 8.00 -16.54
CA ARG A 6 29.02 7.74 -15.15
C ARG A 6 28.20 8.89 -14.55
N ILE A 7 28.55 10.13 -14.86
CA ILE A 7 27.85 11.32 -14.34
C ILE A 7 26.47 11.48 -15.00
N LEU A 8 26.37 11.21 -16.31
CA LEU A 8 25.10 11.22 -17.04
C LEU A 8 24.13 10.11 -16.59
N CYS A 9 24.63 8.90 -16.30
CA CYS A 9 23.80 7.82 -15.75
C CYS A 9 23.29 8.14 -14.34
N LEU A 10 24.09 8.76 -13.48
CA LEU A 10 23.69 9.13 -12.12
C LEU A 10 22.57 10.17 -12.11
N THR A 11 22.64 11.18 -12.99
CA THR A 11 21.58 12.19 -13.11
C THR A 11 20.29 11.62 -13.71
N LEU A 12 20.39 10.68 -14.67
CA LEU A 12 19.21 10.01 -15.25
C LEU A 12 18.49 9.10 -14.24
N VAL A 13 19.24 8.38 -13.41
CA VAL A 13 18.68 7.55 -12.34
C VAL A 13 18.05 8.41 -11.24
N ALA A 14 18.67 9.55 -10.90
CA ALA A 14 18.11 10.48 -9.91
C ALA A 14 16.78 11.11 -10.38
N VAL A 15 16.64 11.46 -11.66
CA VAL A 15 15.39 12.02 -12.20
C VAL A 15 14.31 10.94 -12.37
N MET A 16 14.67 9.70 -12.71
CA MET A 16 13.72 8.57 -12.72
C MET A 16 13.24 8.17 -11.31
N LEU A 17 14.08 8.32 -10.27
CA LEU A 17 13.70 8.07 -8.87
C LEU A 17 12.69 9.11 -8.37
N VAL A 18 12.78 10.37 -8.81
CA VAL A 18 11.83 11.43 -8.41
C VAL A 18 10.51 11.33 -9.19
N ALA A 19 10.53 10.92 -10.45
CA ALA A 19 9.31 10.73 -11.25
C ALA A 19 8.53 9.44 -10.90
N THR A 20 9.17 8.43 -10.31
CA THR A 20 8.50 7.21 -9.82
C THR A 20 7.94 7.33 -8.40
N LEU A 21 8.34 8.35 -7.63
CA LEU A 21 7.75 8.64 -6.32
C LEU A 21 6.30 9.12 -6.41
N ALA A 22 5.90 9.74 -7.53
CA ALA A 22 4.54 10.22 -7.73
C ALA A 22 3.52 9.12 -8.12
N SER A 23 3.97 7.92 -8.51
CA SER A 23 3.11 6.77 -8.82
C SER A 23 3.13 5.67 -7.75
N CYS A 24 3.86 5.88 -6.65
CA CYS A 24 4.11 4.89 -5.60
C CYS A 24 3.81 5.40 -4.17
N ALA A 25 2.81 6.26 -3.99
CA ALA A 25 2.33 6.59 -2.65
C ALA A 25 1.87 5.28 -1.98
N ALA A 26 2.61 4.83 -0.97
CA ALA A 26 2.18 3.76 -0.09
C ALA A 26 1.25 4.38 0.96
N PRO A 27 0.23 3.66 1.43
CA PRO A 27 -0.58 4.15 2.53
C PRO A 27 0.26 4.49 3.76
N ASN A 28 -0.26 5.38 4.59
CA ASN A 28 0.41 5.79 5.81
C ASN A 28 0.64 4.58 6.72
N LYS A 29 1.85 4.49 7.27
CA LYS A 29 2.25 3.39 8.16
C LYS A 29 1.52 3.39 9.50
N ASP A 30 0.96 4.54 9.88
CA ASP A 30 0.12 4.70 11.05
C ASP A 30 -1.36 4.57 10.63
N PRO A 31 -2.11 3.58 11.14
CA PRO A 31 -3.50 3.35 10.74
C PRO A 31 -4.43 4.53 11.06
N LYS A 32 -4.14 5.31 12.11
CA LYS A 32 -4.95 6.47 12.49
C LYS A 32 -4.71 7.66 11.56
N LYS A 33 -3.47 7.82 11.07
CA LYS A 33 -3.14 8.82 10.06
C LYS A 33 -3.72 8.47 8.70
N ALA A 34 -3.65 7.20 8.29
CA ALA A 34 -4.30 6.72 7.07
C ALA A 34 -5.82 6.96 7.13
N LYS A 35 -6.45 6.67 8.27
CA LYS A 35 -7.87 6.98 8.50
C LYS A 35 -8.17 8.47 8.31
N ALA A 36 -7.40 9.34 8.96
CA ALA A 36 -7.63 10.78 8.88
C ALA A 36 -7.47 11.31 7.44
N ALA A 37 -6.46 10.86 6.71
CA ALA A 37 -6.24 11.26 5.32
C ALA A 37 -7.39 10.81 4.40
N LEU A 38 -7.87 9.57 4.58
CA LEU A 38 -9.02 9.06 3.83
C LEU A 38 -10.32 9.82 4.15
N GLU A 39 -10.57 10.15 5.43
CA GLU A 39 -11.73 10.94 5.82
C GLU A 39 -11.68 12.38 5.27
N GLU A 40 -10.51 13.00 5.21
CA GLU A 40 -10.30 14.33 4.59
C GLU A 40 -10.65 14.32 3.10
N GLU A 41 -10.35 13.22 2.41
CA GLU A 41 -10.68 12.97 0.99
C GLU A 41 -12.11 12.43 0.79
N GLY A 42 -12.93 12.40 1.85
CA GLY A 42 -14.36 12.06 1.78
C GLY A 42 -14.70 10.57 1.78
N TYR A 43 -13.75 9.69 2.11
CA TYR A 43 -14.02 8.26 2.24
C TYR A 43 -14.80 7.95 3.54
N VAL A 44 -15.68 6.95 3.45
CA VAL A 44 -16.23 6.28 4.63
C VAL A 44 -15.21 5.26 5.10
N VAL A 45 -14.71 5.41 6.34
CA VAL A 45 -13.61 4.60 6.86
C VAL A 45 -14.03 3.76 8.06
N ILE A 46 -13.65 2.48 8.03
CA ILE A 46 -13.73 1.55 9.16
C ILE A 46 -12.30 1.19 9.55
N LEU A 47 -11.93 1.53 10.79
CA LEU A 47 -10.68 1.08 11.41
C LEU A 47 -11.03 0.10 12.53
N ASN A 48 -10.50 -1.12 12.43
CA ASN A 48 -10.54 -2.10 13.50
C ASN A 48 -9.13 -2.29 14.06
N ASP A 49 -8.88 -1.74 15.24
CA ASP A 49 -7.65 -1.87 16.02
C ASP A 49 -7.91 -2.57 17.38
N THR A 50 -9.07 -3.23 17.51
CA THR A 50 -9.44 -3.97 18.72
C THR A 50 -8.88 -5.38 18.66
N ALA A 51 -7.91 -5.67 19.53
CA ALA A 51 -7.19 -6.95 19.55
C ALA A 51 -8.09 -8.21 19.61
N LEU A 52 -9.26 -8.14 20.27
CA LEU A 52 -10.20 -9.28 20.35
C LEU A 52 -10.89 -9.61 19.01
N LEU A 53 -10.84 -8.71 18.03
CA LEU A 53 -11.50 -8.83 16.73
C LEU A 53 -10.50 -9.06 15.59
N LEU A 54 -9.22 -9.23 15.91
CA LEU A 54 -8.14 -9.32 14.94
C LEU A 54 -7.39 -10.65 15.11
N PRO A 55 -6.84 -11.22 14.02
CA PRO A 55 -5.84 -12.27 14.12
C PRO A 55 -4.67 -11.86 15.02
N ASP A 56 -4.04 -12.84 15.68
CA ASP A 56 -2.97 -12.59 16.65
C ASP A 56 -1.74 -11.88 16.06
N ASP A 57 -1.54 -11.94 14.75
CA ASP A 57 -0.44 -11.33 14.00
C ASP A 57 -0.80 -9.96 13.40
N VAL A 58 -2.05 -9.52 13.56
CA VAL A 58 -2.57 -8.26 13.02
C VAL A 58 -2.73 -7.21 14.14
N GLU A 59 -2.21 -6.02 13.91
CA GLU A 59 -2.35 -4.85 14.80
C GLU A 59 -3.62 -4.04 14.48
N ALA A 60 -3.91 -3.87 13.19
CA ALA A 60 -5.10 -3.17 12.73
C ALA A 60 -5.50 -3.57 11.32
N THR A 61 -6.78 -3.43 11.01
CA THR A 61 -7.28 -3.44 9.63
C THR A 61 -8.06 -2.17 9.36
N LEU A 62 -7.74 -1.51 8.25
CA LEU A 62 -8.47 -0.34 7.76
C LEU A 62 -9.16 -0.72 6.45
N SER A 63 -10.45 -0.43 6.34
CA SER A 63 -11.23 -0.54 5.12
C SER A 63 -11.89 0.80 4.83
N ALA A 64 -11.86 1.27 3.60
CA ALA A 64 -12.48 2.54 3.23
C ALA A 64 -13.07 2.51 1.82
N THR A 65 -14.15 3.25 1.60
CA THR A 65 -14.81 3.40 0.29
C THR A 65 -15.25 4.84 0.01
N ASN A 66 -15.23 5.25 -1.25
CA ASN A 66 -15.80 6.49 -1.76
C ASN A 66 -16.32 6.25 -3.20
N GLY A 67 -17.63 6.06 -3.36
CA GLY A 67 -18.18 5.61 -4.64
C GLY A 67 -17.58 4.27 -5.06
N ASP A 68 -16.97 4.23 -6.25
CA ASP A 68 -16.30 3.05 -6.81
C ASP A 68 -14.87 2.85 -6.27
N ASP A 69 -14.30 3.84 -5.58
CA ASP A 69 -12.98 3.73 -4.99
C ASP A 69 -13.02 2.99 -3.66
N TYR A 70 -12.06 2.09 -3.46
CA TYR A 70 -11.92 1.34 -2.22
C TYR A 70 -10.48 1.02 -1.89
N ILE A 71 -10.21 0.84 -0.59
CA ILE A 71 -8.95 0.31 -0.09
C ILE A 71 -9.18 -0.54 1.16
N ARG A 72 -8.42 -1.63 1.26
CA ARG A 72 -8.19 -2.36 2.50
C ARG A 72 -6.70 -2.40 2.79
N ILE A 73 -6.33 -2.05 4.02
CA ILE A 73 -4.96 -2.09 4.53
C ILE A 73 -4.96 -3.00 5.76
N THR A 74 -4.08 -4.00 5.77
CA THR A 74 -3.80 -4.82 6.94
C THR A 74 -2.44 -4.42 7.50
N TYR A 75 -2.44 -3.98 8.76
CA TYR A 75 -1.25 -3.64 9.54
C TYR A 75 -0.92 -4.82 10.44
N TYR A 76 0.21 -5.45 10.18
CA TYR A 76 0.71 -6.58 10.96
C TYR A 76 1.57 -6.12 12.13
N LYS A 77 1.62 -6.93 13.18
CA LYS A 77 2.48 -6.67 14.34
C LYS A 77 3.94 -6.70 13.93
N GLU A 78 4.36 -7.66 13.10
CA GLU A 78 5.72 -7.72 12.57
C GLU A 78 5.80 -7.83 11.05
N SER A 79 6.96 -7.47 10.49
CA SER A 79 7.18 -7.54 9.04
C SER A 79 7.35 -8.98 8.52
N GLY A 80 7.67 -9.91 9.42
CA GLY A 80 7.67 -11.34 9.15
C GLY A 80 6.26 -11.85 8.86
N ASP A 81 5.30 -11.48 9.72
CA ASP A 81 3.89 -11.87 9.57
C ASP A 81 3.31 -11.38 8.24
N ALA A 82 3.54 -10.10 7.90
CA ALA A 82 3.15 -9.55 6.61
C ALA A 82 3.79 -10.28 5.41
N LYS A 83 5.02 -10.79 5.58
CA LYS A 83 5.72 -11.54 4.53
C LYS A 83 5.12 -12.93 4.36
N ASP A 84 4.78 -13.59 5.45
CA ASP A 84 4.23 -14.95 5.40
C ASP A 84 2.79 -14.93 4.88
N ALA A 85 1.95 -14.03 5.38
CA ALA A 85 0.61 -13.81 4.84
C ALA A 85 0.60 -13.48 3.33
N TRP A 86 1.60 -12.72 2.84
CA TRP A 86 1.74 -12.45 1.41
C TRP A 86 2.09 -13.69 0.58
N LYS A 87 2.95 -14.58 1.10
CA LYS A 87 3.27 -15.83 0.39
C LYS A 87 2.04 -16.73 0.32
N ASP A 88 1.29 -16.82 1.41
CA ASP A 88 0.11 -17.66 1.49
C ASP A 88 -0.99 -17.18 0.52
N ALA A 89 -1.08 -15.85 0.31
CA ALA A 89 -2.02 -15.24 -0.63
C ALA A 89 -1.47 -15.06 -2.06
N GLU A 90 -0.25 -15.53 -2.39
CA GLU A 90 0.43 -15.13 -3.64
C GLU A 90 -0.35 -15.54 -4.88
N ASP A 91 -0.93 -16.74 -4.89
CA ASP A 91 -1.69 -17.24 -6.04
C ASP A 91 -3.02 -16.50 -6.22
N GLU A 92 -3.72 -16.21 -5.12
CA GLU A 92 -4.93 -15.36 -5.15
C GLU A 92 -4.62 -13.94 -5.65
N ILE A 93 -3.47 -13.38 -5.26
CA ILE A 93 -2.99 -12.06 -5.72
C ILE A 93 -2.74 -12.07 -7.23
N LYS A 94 -2.14 -13.15 -7.76
CA LYS A 94 -1.92 -13.30 -9.21
C LYS A 94 -3.27 -13.33 -9.93
N GLU A 95 -4.20 -14.17 -9.49
CA GLU A 95 -5.52 -14.28 -10.09
C GLU A 95 -6.32 -12.97 -10.06
N MET A 96 -6.26 -12.22 -8.96
CA MET A 96 -6.94 -10.93 -8.85
C MET A 96 -6.38 -9.90 -9.84
N LYS A 97 -5.04 -9.84 -9.98
CA LYS A 97 -4.38 -8.91 -10.92
C LYS A 97 -4.65 -9.24 -12.39
N GLU A 98 -4.87 -10.50 -12.71
CA GLU A 98 -5.28 -10.90 -14.07
C GLU A 98 -6.72 -10.49 -14.39
N LYS A 99 -7.59 -10.35 -13.38
CA LYS A 99 -8.99 -9.96 -13.54
C LYS A 99 -9.20 -8.44 -13.52
N ASP A 100 -8.32 -7.71 -12.83
CA ASP A 100 -8.38 -6.26 -12.68
C ASP A 100 -6.97 -5.67 -12.71
N GLU A 101 -6.58 -5.12 -13.86
CA GLU A 101 -5.25 -4.53 -14.08
C GLU A 101 -5.05 -3.21 -13.32
N ASP A 102 -6.14 -2.55 -12.92
CA ASP A 102 -6.10 -1.28 -12.19
C ASP A 102 -6.03 -1.46 -10.67
N LEU A 103 -6.24 -2.70 -10.19
CA LEU A 103 -6.13 -3.09 -8.80
C LEU A 103 -4.67 -3.03 -8.30
N ILE A 104 -4.43 -2.20 -7.29
CA ILE A 104 -3.14 -2.20 -6.58
C ILE A 104 -3.20 -3.23 -5.47
N ILE A 105 -2.40 -4.28 -5.59
CA ILE A 105 -2.08 -5.19 -4.46
C ILE A 105 -0.58 -5.18 -4.20
N LYS A 106 -0.18 -4.73 -3.00
CA LYS A 106 1.23 -4.56 -2.63
C LYS A 106 1.46 -4.88 -1.14
N LYS A 107 2.71 -5.21 -0.83
CA LYS A 107 3.25 -5.38 0.53
C LYS A 107 4.43 -4.45 0.74
N SER A 108 4.51 -3.81 1.89
CA SER A 108 5.69 -3.04 2.32
C SER A 108 5.80 -3.00 3.83
N GLY A 109 6.99 -3.32 4.36
CA GLY A 109 7.20 -3.40 5.80
C GLY A 109 6.20 -4.33 6.48
N LYS A 110 5.46 -3.78 7.46
CA LYS A 110 4.42 -4.47 8.23
C LYS A 110 3.03 -4.40 7.59
N MET A 111 2.91 -4.01 6.31
CA MET A 111 1.61 -3.76 5.68
C MET A 111 1.40 -4.57 4.41
N ILE A 112 0.16 -4.99 4.21
CA ILE A 112 -0.39 -5.42 2.91
C ILE A 112 -1.60 -4.55 2.61
N TRP A 113 -1.75 -4.10 1.37
CA TRP A 113 -2.95 -3.39 0.94
C TRP A 113 -3.43 -3.84 -0.43
N VAL A 114 -4.74 -3.72 -0.60
CA VAL A 114 -5.47 -3.94 -1.84
C VAL A 114 -6.44 -2.78 -2.05
N GLY A 115 -6.48 -2.19 -3.25
CA GLY A 115 -7.42 -1.10 -3.54
C GLY A 115 -7.15 -0.38 -4.86
N THR A 116 -7.97 0.62 -5.14
CA THR A 116 -7.84 1.45 -6.34
C THR A 116 -6.65 2.41 -6.22
N LYS A 117 -6.13 2.87 -7.37
CA LYS A 117 -5.04 3.87 -7.42
C LYS A 117 -5.37 5.14 -6.63
N ALA A 118 -6.61 5.62 -6.71
CA ALA A 118 -7.06 6.82 -6.01
C ALA A 118 -7.10 6.59 -4.50
N ALA A 119 -7.70 5.50 -4.02
CA ALA A 119 -7.78 5.20 -2.60
C ALA A 119 -6.40 4.94 -1.96
N VAL A 120 -5.49 4.28 -2.68
CA VAL A 120 -4.09 4.09 -2.23
C VAL A 120 -3.36 5.42 -2.09
N LYS A 121 -3.62 6.37 -2.99
CA LYS A 121 -3.04 7.71 -2.90
C LYS A 121 -3.64 8.53 -1.75
N ALA A 122 -4.96 8.47 -1.57
CA ALA A 122 -5.68 9.17 -0.50
C ALA A 122 -5.28 8.66 0.90
N ALA A 123 -4.89 7.40 1.03
CA ALA A 123 -4.43 6.82 2.29
C ALA A 123 -2.98 7.18 2.67
N GLY A 124 -2.23 7.86 1.80
CA GLY A 124 -0.79 8.18 1.95
C GLY A 124 -0.51 9.32 2.93
#